data_AF-A0A355GN25-F1
#
_entry.id   AF-A0A355GN25-F1
#
_cell.length_a   1.000
_cell.length_b   1.000
_cell.length_c   1.000
_cell.angle_alpha   90.00
_cell.angle_beta   90.00
_cell.angle_gamma   90.00
#
_symmetry.space_group_name_H-M   'P 1'
#
loop_
_entity.id
_entity.type
_entity.pdbx_description
1 polymer ?
#
loop_
_entity_poly.entity_id
_entity_poly.type
_entity_poly.pdbx_seq_one_letter_code
_entity_poly.pdbx_strand_id
1 'polypeptide(L)'
;SAAFSPDGNQILTRSIDGLLILWETANGVRLRKFESQKTSCVTFLNSNLNKSLFVTWSSDDILRLWDTDTGELRSLVFNLDEVDDWLVATPEGMFDGSKAGMEQIMYRVGKELNVVPVERFFQNYYRPGLLSSILIGQTPLPEIDLGQKIPPTIRIVSPGNSKTIEDAIVTIEATIIDNGGGIKTPRIKQNGTTVAVKSKPIQEGKNLRWKFDLPLIEGENNISINSASRDGSWESEPVHISFIHTEPTEKSELYVLAVGVNKYTDEAHNLKYAVNDADAIAKVFNKRGIESYGTGRVHVQTLLDSRATARNIQRAILKISKEAKPQDIFILTLSGHGRMVHQRYFFLPHEFTLVGKQSPDEATRRYGLPSDVLESWINQVPALKKIIVYDTCQSGGAVAQTRMTRNPFEFQRAFENFRRSTGSFIIAAATASKNAEEIEELEHGALTYSLLAGLGAADRGPFKNRNIESKNGLIQVNDWLQFAQENVSLLTKTYYGTEQRVTVFSEGRSFPILKSKEFEP
;
A
#
# COMPACT_ATOMS: atom_id res chain seq x y z
N SER A 1 -39.08 -7.08 -15.61
CA SER A 1 -38.73 -7.43 -14.22
C SER A 1 -39.27 -6.35 -13.30
N ALA A 2 -39.68 -6.71 -12.09
CA ALA A 2 -40.08 -5.76 -11.07
C ALA A 2 -39.62 -6.25 -9.69
N ALA A 3 -39.31 -5.33 -8.78
CA ALA A 3 -38.88 -5.62 -7.43
C ALA A 3 -39.60 -4.69 -6.45
N PHE A 4 -39.99 -5.20 -5.28
CA PHE A 4 -40.47 -4.38 -4.16
C PHE A 4 -39.29 -3.97 -3.29
N SER A 5 -39.35 -2.77 -2.71
CA SER A 5 -38.43 -2.36 -1.66
C SER A 5 -38.60 -3.24 -0.41
N PRO A 6 -37.58 -3.38 0.45
CA PRO A 6 -37.65 -4.25 1.63
C PRO A 6 -38.77 -3.87 2.61
N ASP A 7 -39.19 -2.61 2.62
CA ASP A 7 -40.29 -2.09 3.44
C ASP A 7 -41.65 -2.15 2.71
N GLY A 8 -41.68 -2.57 1.44
CA GLY A 8 -42.88 -2.68 0.62
C GLY A 8 -43.46 -1.35 0.12
N ASN A 9 -42.87 -0.22 0.50
CA ASN A 9 -43.41 1.11 0.20
C ASN A 9 -43.16 1.55 -1.25
N GLN A 10 -42.19 0.94 -1.92
CA GLN A 10 -41.83 1.25 -3.29
C GLN A 10 -41.78 0.00 -4.17
N ILE A 11 -42.07 0.17 -5.45
CA ILE A 11 -41.85 -0.84 -6.49
C ILE A 11 -40.96 -0.24 -7.59
N LEU A 12 -39.96 -1.00 -8.02
CA LEU A 12 -39.09 -0.67 -9.13
C LEU A 12 -39.43 -1.57 -10.31
N THR A 13 -39.79 -0.98 -11.43
CA THR A 13 -40.14 -1.72 -12.66
C THR A 13 -39.13 -1.43 -13.76
N ARG A 14 -38.83 -2.44 -14.58
CA ARG A 14 -37.89 -2.38 -15.70
C ARG A 14 -38.58 -2.73 -17.02
N SER A 15 -38.51 -1.82 -17.98
CA SER A 15 -38.93 -2.03 -19.37
C SER A 15 -37.87 -2.79 -20.18
N ILE A 16 -38.22 -3.27 -21.38
CA ILE A 16 -37.29 -3.95 -22.31
C ILE A 16 -36.28 -2.98 -22.93
N ASP A 17 -36.66 -1.71 -23.09
CA ASP A 17 -35.82 -0.63 -23.64
C ASP A 17 -34.85 -0.01 -22.62
N GLY A 18 -34.77 -0.55 -21.40
CA GLY A 18 -33.89 -0.04 -20.34
C GLY A 18 -34.50 1.07 -19.49
N LEU A 19 -35.75 1.46 -19.73
CA LEU A 19 -36.45 2.40 -18.86
C LEU A 19 -36.74 1.79 -17.49
N LEU A 20 -36.29 2.46 -16.43
CA LEU A 20 -36.63 2.10 -15.05
C LEU A 20 -37.56 3.15 -14.44
N ILE A 21 -38.58 2.70 -13.72
CA ILE A 21 -39.52 3.57 -13.03
C ILE A 21 -39.68 3.09 -11.60
N LEU A 22 -39.53 4.01 -10.66
CA LEU A 22 -39.82 3.82 -9.24
C LEU A 22 -41.21 4.38 -8.95
N TRP A 23 -42.02 3.61 -8.24
CA TRP A 23 -43.40 3.95 -7.91
C TRP A 23 -43.64 3.82 -6.41
N GLU A 24 -44.59 4.60 -5.91
CA GLU A 24 -45.15 4.44 -4.58
C GLU A 24 -46.19 3.33 -4.59
N THR A 25 -46.02 2.32 -3.74
CA THR A 25 -46.91 1.13 -3.71
C THR A 25 -48.33 1.50 -3.30
N ALA A 26 -48.49 2.47 -2.39
CA ALA A 26 -49.79 2.80 -1.78
C ALA A 26 -50.82 3.35 -2.77
N ASN A 27 -50.38 4.15 -3.75
CA ASN A 27 -51.26 4.88 -4.67
C ASN A 27 -50.87 4.74 -6.15
N GLY A 28 -49.77 4.04 -6.47
CA GLY A 28 -49.29 3.84 -7.83
C GLY A 28 -48.70 5.09 -8.48
N VAL A 29 -48.36 6.12 -7.70
CA VAL A 29 -47.75 7.34 -8.22
C VAL A 29 -46.30 7.06 -8.67
N ARG A 30 -45.93 7.60 -9.84
CA ARG A 30 -44.54 7.58 -10.32
C ARG A 30 -43.71 8.52 -9.48
N LEU A 31 -42.76 7.98 -8.73
CA LEU A 31 -41.82 8.75 -7.92
C LEU A 31 -40.65 9.25 -8.78
N ARG A 32 -40.06 8.37 -9.60
CA ARG A 32 -38.85 8.70 -10.36
C ARG A 32 -38.68 7.85 -11.62
N LYS A 33 -38.05 8.45 -12.63
CA LYS A 33 -37.59 7.80 -13.87
C LYS A 33 -36.06 7.71 -13.84
N PHE A 34 -35.50 6.57 -14.22
CA PHE A 34 -34.06 6.40 -14.39
C PHE A 34 -33.77 5.99 -15.83
N GLU A 35 -32.79 6.64 -16.42
CA GLU A 35 -32.30 6.31 -17.75
C GLU A 35 -31.10 5.38 -17.59
N SER A 36 -31.37 4.09 -17.77
CA SER A 36 -30.35 3.06 -17.80
C SER A 36 -30.18 2.55 -19.23
N GLN A 37 -29.00 2.04 -19.56
CA GLN A 37 -28.83 1.25 -20.79
C GLN A 37 -29.58 -0.09 -20.66
N LYS A 38 -29.52 -0.95 -21.68
CA LYS A 38 -30.24 -2.24 -21.77
C LYS A 38 -30.12 -3.09 -20.49
N THR A 39 -31.04 -2.88 -19.55
CA THR A 39 -31.02 -3.55 -18.25
C THR A 39 -31.71 -4.90 -18.37
N SER A 40 -31.12 -5.92 -17.76
CA SER A 40 -31.60 -7.30 -17.72
C SER A 40 -32.38 -7.60 -16.44
N CYS A 41 -31.92 -7.15 -15.27
CA CYS A 41 -32.66 -7.32 -14.01
C CYS A 41 -32.50 -6.14 -13.07
N VAL A 42 -33.39 -6.06 -12.08
CA VAL A 42 -33.41 -5.01 -11.05
C VAL A 42 -33.71 -5.64 -9.68
N THR A 43 -33.08 -5.13 -8.63
CA THR A 43 -33.37 -5.53 -7.24
C THR A 43 -33.03 -4.40 -6.27
N PHE A 44 -33.76 -4.30 -5.17
CA PHE A 44 -33.37 -3.44 -4.05
C PHE A 44 -32.30 -4.11 -3.19
N LEU A 45 -31.51 -3.30 -2.48
CA LEU A 45 -30.66 -3.79 -1.42
C LEU A 45 -31.47 -4.13 -0.16
N ASN A 46 -30.97 -5.06 0.65
CA ASN A 46 -31.65 -5.51 1.86
C ASN A 46 -31.70 -4.41 2.94
N SER A 47 -32.68 -4.50 3.83
CA SER A 47 -33.01 -3.57 4.91
C SER A 47 -31.87 -3.21 5.89
N ASN A 48 -30.83 -4.03 5.98
CA ASN A 48 -29.65 -3.80 6.82
C ASN A 48 -28.57 -2.91 6.16
N LEU A 49 -28.74 -2.56 4.88
CA LEU A 49 -27.89 -1.64 4.14
C LEU A 49 -28.61 -0.31 3.93
N ASN A 50 -28.01 0.61 3.17
CA ASN A 50 -28.70 1.83 2.78
C ASN A 50 -29.95 1.49 1.94
N LYS A 51 -31.13 1.78 2.51
CA LYS A 51 -32.45 1.51 1.91
C LYS A 51 -32.74 2.38 0.68
N SER A 52 -31.99 3.46 0.49
CA SER A 52 -32.10 4.31 -0.69
C SER A 52 -31.41 3.72 -1.92
N LEU A 53 -30.90 2.48 -1.87
CA LEU A 53 -30.11 1.91 -2.96
C LEU A 53 -30.79 0.73 -3.66
N PHE A 54 -30.62 0.67 -4.98
CA PHE A 54 -30.99 -0.48 -5.79
C PHE A 54 -29.91 -0.81 -6.83
N VAL A 55 -29.93 -2.05 -7.30
CA VAL A 55 -28.97 -2.58 -8.26
C VAL A 55 -29.67 -2.94 -9.56
N THR A 56 -29.02 -2.63 -10.67
CA THR A 56 -29.39 -3.13 -12.00
C THR A 56 -28.27 -3.96 -12.59
N TRP A 57 -28.59 -5.10 -13.19
CA TRP A 57 -27.66 -5.87 -14.03
C TRP A 57 -28.01 -5.65 -15.48
N SER A 58 -27.03 -5.37 -16.33
CA SER A 58 -27.21 -5.19 -17.78
C SER A 58 -26.53 -6.30 -18.58
N SER A 59 -26.91 -6.47 -19.85
CA SER A 59 -26.29 -7.44 -20.75
C SER A 59 -24.82 -7.13 -21.10
N ASP A 60 -24.28 -6.01 -20.61
CA ASP A 60 -22.86 -5.65 -20.70
C ASP A 60 -22.04 -6.16 -19.50
N ASP A 61 -22.64 -7.02 -18.67
CA ASP A 61 -22.06 -7.61 -17.45
C ASP A 61 -21.62 -6.58 -16.39
N ILE A 62 -22.05 -5.33 -16.54
CA ILE A 62 -21.81 -4.27 -15.56
C ILE A 62 -23.02 -4.16 -14.62
N LEU A 63 -22.74 -4.39 -13.35
CA LEU A 63 -23.63 -4.09 -12.25
C LEU A 63 -23.61 -2.59 -11.97
N ARG A 64 -24.79 -1.98 -11.81
CA ARG A 64 -24.92 -0.55 -11.52
C ARG A 64 -25.71 -0.36 -10.25
N LEU A 65 -25.17 0.42 -9.34
CA LEU A 65 -25.78 0.78 -8.06
C LEU A 65 -26.33 2.20 -8.17
N TRP A 66 -27.58 2.37 -7.83
CA TRP A 66 -28.33 3.62 -8.01
C TRP A 66 -28.94 4.05 -6.69
N ASP A 67 -29.13 5.36 -6.54
CA ASP A 67 -29.85 5.94 -5.42
C ASP A 67 -31.30 6.31 -5.81
N THR A 68 -32.27 5.80 -5.07
CA THR A 68 -33.71 5.98 -5.30
C THR A 68 -34.15 7.41 -5.10
N ASP A 69 -33.52 8.10 -4.14
CA ASP A 69 -33.97 9.40 -3.66
C ASP A 69 -33.51 10.50 -4.60
N THR A 70 -32.27 10.40 -5.10
CA THR A 70 -31.63 11.36 -6.00
C THR A 70 -31.81 10.99 -7.47
N GLY A 71 -31.88 9.70 -7.80
CA GLY A 71 -31.83 9.23 -9.19
C GLY A 71 -30.42 9.00 -9.72
N GLU A 72 -29.40 9.22 -8.91
CA GLU A 72 -28.01 9.23 -9.36
C GLU A 72 -27.43 7.82 -9.39
N LEU A 73 -26.57 7.59 -10.39
CA LEU A 73 -25.69 6.42 -10.41
C LEU A 73 -24.64 6.61 -9.32
N ARG A 74 -24.48 5.63 -8.44
CA ARG A 74 -23.53 5.69 -7.31
C ARG A 74 -22.26 4.90 -7.60
N SER A 75 -22.38 3.77 -8.30
CA SER A 75 -21.21 3.03 -8.77
C SER A 75 -21.51 2.10 -9.93
N LEU A 76 -20.48 1.83 -10.72
CA LEU A 76 -20.35 0.71 -11.62
C LEU A 76 -19.53 -0.38 -10.91
N VAL A 77 -19.97 -1.63 -11.02
CA VAL A 77 -19.26 -2.80 -10.52
C VAL A 77 -19.03 -3.74 -11.70
N PHE A 78 -17.76 -4.01 -11.97
CA PHE A 78 -17.29 -4.86 -13.05
C PHE A 78 -16.89 -6.20 -12.45
N ASN A 79 -17.44 -7.28 -12.98
CA ASN A 79 -16.99 -8.63 -12.73
C ASN A 79 -16.31 -9.11 -14.01
N LEU A 80 -15.02 -9.42 -13.95
CA LEU A 80 -14.20 -9.66 -15.13
C LEU A 80 -13.96 -11.16 -15.31
N ASP A 81 -13.45 -11.54 -16.49
CA ASP A 81 -13.49 -12.92 -17.01
C ASP A 81 -12.69 -13.95 -16.16
N GLU A 82 -11.80 -13.51 -15.27
CA GLU A 82 -11.10 -14.39 -14.33
C GLU A 82 -11.77 -14.42 -12.95
N VAL A 83 -11.85 -15.63 -12.36
CA VAL A 83 -12.38 -15.84 -11.02
C VAL A 83 -11.57 -14.99 -10.04
N ASP A 84 -12.23 -14.02 -9.41
CA ASP A 84 -11.70 -13.04 -8.46
C ASP A 84 -11.23 -11.68 -9.01
N ASP A 85 -11.40 -11.41 -10.31
CA ASP A 85 -11.15 -10.07 -10.87
C ASP A 85 -12.37 -9.15 -10.84
N TRP A 86 -12.18 -7.99 -10.22
CA TRP A 86 -13.26 -7.02 -10.04
C TRP A 86 -12.74 -5.59 -10.05
N LEU A 87 -13.62 -4.68 -10.45
CA LEU A 87 -13.42 -3.25 -10.33
C LEU A 87 -14.73 -2.61 -9.87
N VAL A 88 -14.63 -1.56 -9.08
CA VAL A 88 -15.72 -0.66 -8.74
C VAL A 88 -15.28 0.74 -9.13
N ALA A 89 -16.13 1.48 -9.83
CA ALA A 89 -15.87 2.87 -10.16
C ALA A 89 -17.09 3.75 -9.89
N THR A 90 -16.87 4.99 -9.47
CA THR A 90 -17.93 6.00 -9.30
C THR A 90 -17.95 6.96 -10.50
N PRO A 91 -19.07 7.66 -10.76
CA PRO A 91 -19.11 8.72 -11.77
C PRO A 91 -18.06 9.83 -11.55
N GLU A 92 -17.67 10.08 -10.31
CA GLU A 92 -16.64 11.04 -9.91
C GLU A 92 -15.21 10.54 -10.21
N GLY A 93 -15.06 9.31 -10.70
CA GLY A 93 -13.79 8.71 -11.08
C GLY A 93 -13.06 7.98 -9.93
N MET A 94 -13.67 7.88 -8.75
CA MET A 94 -13.13 7.04 -7.66
C MET A 94 -13.16 5.58 -8.07
N PHE A 95 -12.15 4.81 -7.69
CA PHE A 95 -12.13 3.38 -8.00
C PHE A 95 -11.51 2.50 -6.91
N ASP A 96 -11.83 1.22 -7.00
CA ASP A 96 -11.25 0.12 -6.21
C ASP A 96 -11.33 -1.17 -7.03
N GLY A 97 -10.44 -2.12 -6.80
CA GLY A 97 -10.45 -3.36 -7.57
C GLY A 97 -9.31 -4.31 -7.24
N SER A 98 -9.39 -5.52 -7.80
CA SER A 98 -8.24 -6.43 -7.88
C SER A 98 -7.16 -5.80 -8.79
N LYS A 99 -5.91 -6.25 -8.63
CA LYS A 99 -4.80 -5.75 -9.46
C LYS A 99 -5.09 -6.00 -10.95
N ALA A 100 -5.42 -7.23 -11.32
CA ALA A 100 -5.69 -7.58 -12.72
C ALA A 100 -6.99 -6.95 -13.22
N GLY A 101 -7.97 -6.71 -12.35
CA GLY A 101 -9.19 -5.99 -12.73
C GLY A 101 -8.97 -4.51 -13.04
N MET A 102 -8.08 -3.85 -12.30
CA MET A 102 -7.65 -2.48 -12.62
C MET A 102 -6.88 -2.42 -13.95
N GLU A 103 -6.03 -3.41 -14.24
CA GLU A 103 -5.22 -3.46 -15.46
C GLU A 103 -6.05 -3.64 -16.74
N GLN A 104 -7.29 -4.12 -16.62
CA GLN A 104 -8.20 -4.36 -17.75
C GLN A 104 -9.04 -3.14 -18.15
N ILE A 105 -9.12 -2.10 -17.32
CA ILE A 105 -10.03 -0.97 -17.53
C ILE A 105 -9.27 0.35 -17.70
N MET A 106 -9.77 1.17 -18.62
CA MET A 106 -9.22 2.50 -18.90
C MET A 106 -10.30 3.58 -18.79
N TYR A 107 -9.93 4.75 -18.28
CA TYR A 107 -10.74 5.96 -18.37
C TYR A 107 -10.54 6.66 -19.70
N ARG A 108 -11.65 7.02 -20.34
CA ARG A 108 -11.64 7.97 -21.46
C ARG A 108 -11.72 9.38 -20.90
N VAL A 109 -10.76 10.23 -21.24
CA VAL A 109 -10.69 11.60 -20.73
C VAL A 109 -10.83 12.62 -21.84
N GLY A 110 -11.72 13.59 -21.63
CA GLY A 110 -12.06 14.59 -22.63
C GLY A 110 -12.98 14.07 -23.74
N LYS A 111 -13.10 14.84 -24.82
CA LYS A 111 -14.04 14.54 -25.92
C LYS A 111 -13.46 13.59 -26.98
N GLU A 112 -12.14 13.45 -27.04
CA GLU A 112 -11.44 12.59 -28.01
C GLU A 112 -11.31 11.14 -27.48
N LEU A 113 -10.69 10.25 -28.25
CA LEU A 113 -10.38 8.86 -27.86
C LEU A 113 -9.09 8.78 -27.01
N ASN A 114 -8.96 9.66 -26.02
CA ASN A 114 -7.83 9.66 -25.11
C ASN A 114 -8.14 8.71 -23.95
N VAL A 115 -7.65 7.48 -24.05
CA VAL A 115 -7.81 6.44 -23.02
C VAL A 115 -6.58 6.34 -22.14
N VAL A 116 -6.80 6.15 -20.84
CA VAL A 116 -5.81 6.26 -19.77
C VAL A 116 -6.08 5.16 -18.75
N PRO A 117 -5.11 4.29 -18.41
CA PRO A 117 -5.29 3.28 -17.36
C PRO A 117 -5.73 3.90 -16.03
N VAL A 118 -6.65 3.24 -15.31
CA VAL A 118 -7.21 3.77 -14.05
C VAL A 118 -6.13 3.99 -12.98
N GLU A 119 -5.06 3.19 -13.00
CA GLU A 119 -3.93 3.29 -12.08
C GLU A 119 -3.19 4.63 -12.17
N ARG A 120 -3.33 5.38 -13.28
CA ARG A 120 -2.76 6.73 -13.39
C ARG A 120 -3.40 7.71 -12.42
N PHE A 121 -4.58 7.39 -11.90
CA PHE A 121 -5.32 8.18 -10.93
C PHE A 121 -5.23 7.62 -9.51
N PHE A 122 -4.40 6.59 -9.28
CA PHE A 122 -4.36 5.84 -8.04
C PHE A 122 -4.18 6.74 -6.79
N GLN A 123 -3.24 7.69 -6.80
CA GLN A 123 -2.98 8.54 -5.62
C GLN A 123 -4.24 9.29 -5.13
N ASN A 124 -5.01 9.85 -6.06
CA ASN A 124 -6.11 10.76 -5.75
C ASN A 124 -7.47 10.07 -5.74
N TYR A 125 -7.65 9.01 -6.54
CA TYR A 125 -8.94 8.39 -6.83
C TYR A 125 -9.10 6.95 -6.33
N TYR A 126 -8.00 6.25 -6.03
CA TYR A 126 -8.10 4.91 -5.46
C TYR A 126 -8.63 4.98 -4.02
N ARG A 127 -9.70 4.24 -3.73
CA ARG A 127 -10.26 4.10 -2.39
C ARG A 127 -10.57 2.64 -2.13
N PRO A 128 -9.73 1.91 -1.37
CA PRO A 128 -10.09 0.57 -0.97
C PRO A 128 -11.43 0.56 -0.22
N GLY A 129 -12.21 -0.50 -0.39
CA GLY A 129 -13.57 -0.65 0.09
C GLY A 129 -14.54 0.44 -0.36
N LEU A 130 -14.32 0.98 -1.55
CA LEU A 130 -15.20 1.96 -2.17
C LEU A 130 -16.65 1.47 -2.17
N LEU A 131 -16.87 0.24 -2.64
CA LEU A 131 -18.21 -0.35 -2.69
C LEU A 131 -18.84 -0.45 -1.29
N SER A 132 -18.10 -0.94 -0.30
CA SER A 132 -18.59 -1.02 1.09
C SER A 132 -18.99 0.35 1.64
N SER A 133 -18.21 1.39 1.34
CA SER A 133 -18.49 2.77 1.75
C SER A 133 -19.79 3.28 1.12
N ILE A 134 -19.99 3.02 -0.17
CA ILE A 134 -21.21 3.41 -0.89
C ILE A 134 -22.43 2.64 -0.34
N LEU A 135 -22.30 1.35 -0.08
CA LEU A 135 -23.39 0.49 0.44
C LEU A 135 -23.90 0.93 1.82
N ILE A 136 -23.07 1.59 2.63
CA ILE A 136 -23.47 2.18 3.92
C ILE A 136 -23.89 3.67 3.80
N GLY A 137 -24.04 4.17 2.58
CA GLY A 137 -24.56 5.51 2.29
C GLY A 137 -23.51 6.62 2.22
N GLN A 138 -22.21 6.31 2.24
CA GLN A 138 -21.18 7.33 2.04
C GLN A 138 -21.08 7.74 0.57
N THR A 139 -20.68 8.99 0.34
CA THR A 139 -20.41 9.55 -1.00
C THR A 139 -18.94 9.98 -1.05
N PRO A 140 -17.99 9.04 -1.19
CA PRO A 140 -16.58 9.39 -1.23
C PRO A 140 -16.29 10.21 -2.48
N LEU A 141 -15.68 11.38 -2.29
CA LEU A 141 -15.29 12.29 -3.36
C LEU A 141 -13.75 12.33 -3.49
N PRO A 142 -13.22 12.63 -4.67
CA PRO A 142 -11.79 12.81 -4.85
C PRO A 142 -11.29 14.04 -4.08
N GLU A 143 -10.03 13.99 -3.64
CA GLU A 143 -9.39 15.13 -2.93
C GLU A 143 -9.04 16.26 -3.90
N ILE A 144 -8.83 15.93 -5.16
CA ILE A 144 -8.47 16.85 -6.25
C ILE A 144 -9.37 16.49 -7.42
N ASP A 145 -10.04 17.48 -8.01
CA ASP A 145 -10.84 17.28 -9.23
C ASP A 145 -9.94 16.92 -10.42
N LEU A 146 -10.49 16.15 -11.36
CA LEU A 146 -9.79 15.72 -12.57
C LEU A 146 -9.59 16.97 -13.44
N GLY A 147 -8.39 17.54 -13.38
CA GLY A 147 -8.06 18.75 -14.11
C GLY A 147 -8.24 18.57 -15.61
N GLN A 148 -8.60 19.63 -16.33
CA GLN A 148 -8.80 19.59 -17.79
C GLN A 148 -7.50 19.53 -18.60
N LYS A 149 -6.33 19.55 -17.93
CA LYS A 149 -5.02 19.73 -18.57
C LYS A 149 -4.33 18.39 -18.75
N ILE A 150 -3.83 18.15 -19.95
CA ILE A 150 -3.26 16.86 -20.36
C ILE A 150 -1.92 16.62 -19.62
N PRO A 151 -1.63 15.36 -19.22
CA PRO A 151 -0.37 14.97 -18.56
C PRO A 151 0.85 15.28 -19.42
N PRO A 152 2.03 15.53 -18.82
CA PRO A 152 3.26 15.68 -19.58
C PRO A 152 3.62 14.40 -20.34
N THR A 153 4.29 14.52 -21.47
CA THR A 153 4.79 13.38 -22.26
C THR A 153 6.29 13.24 -22.09
N ILE A 154 6.79 12.01 -21.94
CA ILE A 154 8.22 11.74 -21.77
C ILE A 154 8.74 11.02 -23.02
N ARG A 155 9.92 11.41 -23.49
CA ARG A 155 10.65 10.74 -24.58
C ARG A 155 12.10 10.53 -24.18
N ILE A 156 12.57 9.28 -24.23
CA ILE A 156 14.00 8.99 -24.00
C ILE A 156 14.80 9.48 -25.20
N VAL A 157 15.88 10.19 -24.92
CA VAL A 157 16.85 10.68 -25.91
C VAL A 157 18.05 9.75 -25.94
N SER A 158 18.52 9.30 -24.77
CA SER A 158 19.62 8.36 -24.62
C SER A 158 19.47 7.57 -23.30
N PRO A 159 20.11 6.39 -23.18
CA PRO A 159 20.87 5.67 -24.21
C PRO A 159 19.97 5.21 -25.37
N GLY A 160 20.58 4.91 -26.53
CA GLY A 160 19.85 4.35 -27.68
C GLY A 160 19.39 2.90 -27.42
N ASN A 161 19.22 2.09 -28.47
CA ASN A 161 18.74 0.70 -28.36
C ASN A 161 19.77 -0.29 -27.75
N SER A 162 20.79 0.17 -27.01
CA SER A 162 21.76 -0.76 -26.40
C SER A 162 21.08 -1.55 -25.28
N LYS A 163 21.08 -2.87 -25.42
CA LYS A 163 20.55 -3.78 -24.40
C LYS A 163 21.56 -4.10 -23.30
N THR A 164 22.84 -3.89 -23.55
CA THR A 164 23.93 -4.22 -22.63
C THR A 164 24.74 -2.97 -22.30
N ILE A 165 25.06 -2.78 -21.03
CA ILE A 165 25.89 -1.67 -20.54
C ILE A 165 26.96 -2.23 -19.61
N GLU A 166 28.22 -2.09 -20.02
CA GLU A 166 29.37 -2.51 -19.21
C GLU A 166 29.68 -1.51 -18.08
N ASP A 167 29.40 -0.23 -18.29
CA ASP A 167 29.59 0.81 -17.28
C ASP A 167 28.70 0.58 -16.05
N ALA A 168 29.25 0.79 -14.85
CA ALA A 168 28.51 0.70 -13.60
C ALA A 168 27.45 1.80 -13.42
N ILE A 169 27.51 2.86 -14.23
CA ILE A 169 26.56 3.97 -14.21
C ILE A 169 26.08 4.23 -15.64
N VAL A 170 24.76 4.27 -15.82
CA VAL A 170 24.14 4.74 -17.07
C VAL A 170 23.68 6.18 -16.91
N THR A 171 23.99 7.02 -17.90
CA THR A 171 23.36 8.33 -18.05
C THR A 171 22.14 8.18 -18.95
N ILE A 172 20.95 8.49 -18.42
CA ILE A 172 19.71 8.56 -19.19
C ILE A 172 19.37 10.02 -19.43
N GLU A 173 19.17 10.40 -20.70
CA GLU A 173 18.59 11.69 -21.07
C GLU A 173 17.15 11.51 -21.52
N ALA A 174 16.25 12.34 -21.00
CA ALA A 174 14.86 12.33 -21.40
C ALA A 174 14.36 13.76 -21.67
N THR A 175 13.53 13.91 -22.68
CA THR A 175 12.77 15.15 -22.93
C THR A 175 11.37 15.00 -22.37
N ILE A 176 10.96 15.94 -21.51
CA ILE A 176 9.64 15.99 -20.92
C ILE A 176 8.91 17.21 -21.47
N ILE A 177 7.77 16.96 -22.09
CA ILE A 177 6.98 17.92 -22.86
C ILE A 177 5.79 18.36 -22.00
N ASP A 178 5.67 19.66 -21.77
CA ASP A 178 4.53 20.24 -21.07
C ASP A 178 3.32 20.36 -22.01
N ASN A 179 2.28 19.59 -21.73
CA ASN A 179 1.03 19.60 -22.48
C ASN A 179 -0.03 20.57 -21.89
N GLY A 180 0.40 21.52 -21.05
CA GLY A 180 -0.41 22.62 -20.52
C GLY A 180 -0.61 22.60 -19.00
N GLY A 181 -0.30 21.46 -18.35
CA GLY A 181 -0.38 21.23 -16.91
C GLY A 181 0.89 21.58 -16.11
N GLY A 182 1.98 21.94 -16.78
CA GLY A 182 3.29 22.05 -16.15
C GLY A 182 3.95 20.68 -15.94
N ILE A 183 5.21 20.71 -15.51
CA ILE A 183 6.03 19.53 -15.24
C ILE A 183 6.49 19.59 -13.78
N LYS A 184 6.20 18.54 -13.01
CA LYS A 184 6.79 18.26 -11.70
C LYS A 184 8.11 17.49 -11.88
N THR A 185 8.97 17.48 -10.87
CA THR A 185 10.22 16.71 -10.92
C THR A 185 9.95 15.25 -11.28
N PRO A 186 10.65 14.68 -12.28
CA PRO A 186 10.46 13.30 -12.70
C PRO A 186 10.84 12.34 -11.58
N ARG A 187 10.06 11.26 -11.47
CA ARG A 187 10.34 10.14 -10.57
C ARG A 187 10.90 9.00 -11.41
N ILE A 188 11.94 8.38 -10.89
CA ILE A 188 12.65 7.29 -11.54
C ILE A 188 12.55 6.08 -10.63
N LYS A 189 12.19 4.95 -11.21
CA LYS A 189 12.25 3.65 -10.56
C LYS A 189 13.23 2.75 -11.28
N GLN A 190 13.95 1.94 -10.51
CA GLN A 190 14.80 0.86 -10.99
C GLN A 190 14.31 -0.43 -10.36
N ASN A 191 13.94 -1.41 -11.19
CA ASN A 191 13.39 -2.70 -10.76
C ASN A 191 12.17 -2.58 -9.84
N GLY A 192 11.35 -1.54 -10.03
CA GLY A 192 10.16 -1.25 -9.23
C GLY A 192 10.40 -0.31 -8.03
N THR A 193 11.65 -0.11 -7.64
CA THR A 193 12.06 0.71 -6.47
C THR A 193 12.38 2.13 -6.87
N THR A 194 11.82 3.11 -6.15
CA THR A 194 12.13 4.52 -6.38
C THR A 194 13.57 4.81 -5.99
N VAL A 195 14.30 5.43 -6.92
CA VAL A 195 15.72 5.77 -6.75
C VAL A 195 15.90 7.28 -6.69
N ALA A 196 16.64 7.74 -5.68
CA ALA A 196 17.00 9.14 -5.54
C ALA A 196 18.11 9.49 -6.54
N VAL A 197 17.73 10.04 -7.69
CA VAL A 197 18.69 10.48 -8.70
C VAL A 197 18.85 11.98 -8.64
N LYS A 198 20.11 12.46 -8.65
CA LYS A 198 20.38 13.88 -8.87
C LYS A 198 19.93 14.24 -10.27
N SER A 199 18.90 15.08 -10.36
CA SER A 199 18.32 15.49 -11.63
C SER A 199 18.25 17.01 -11.69
N LYS A 200 18.64 17.59 -12.83
CA LYS A 200 18.48 19.01 -13.13
C LYS A 200 17.97 19.15 -14.56
N PRO A 201 17.05 20.09 -14.84
CA PRO A 201 16.73 20.45 -16.20
C PRO A 201 17.97 21.08 -16.85
N ILE A 202 18.36 20.57 -18.01
CA ILE A 202 19.53 21.03 -18.78
C ILE A 202 19.15 22.18 -19.73
N GLN A 203 17.86 22.32 -20.06
CA GLN A 203 17.34 23.38 -20.93
C GLN A 203 15.97 23.88 -20.42
N GLU A 204 15.74 25.19 -20.52
CA GLU A 204 14.45 25.83 -20.20
C GLU A 204 13.61 26.06 -21.47
N GLY A 205 12.30 25.84 -21.36
CA GLY A 205 11.31 25.97 -22.44
C GLY A 205 10.07 25.09 -22.22
N LYS A 206 9.22 24.91 -23.24
CA LYS A 206 8.07 23.96 -23.19
C LYS A 206 8.50 22.49 -23.13
N ASN A 207 9.72 22.19 -23.57
CA ASN A 207 10.33 20.86 -23.58
C ASN A 207 11.55 20.88 -22.66
N LEU A 208 11.43 20.35 -21.45
CA LEU A 208 12.53 20.29 -20.51
C LEU A 208 13.35 19.03 -20.77
N ARG A 209 14.65 19.20 -21.05
CA ARG A 209 15.58 18.07 -21.11
C ARG A 209 16.13 17.77 -19.72
N TRP A 210 16.07 16.51 -19.32
CA TRP A 210 16.56 16.01 -18.04
C TRP A 210 17.67 15.00 -18.27
N LYS A 211 18.60 14.94 -17.31
CA LYS A 211 19.65 13.94 -17.24
C LYS A 211 19.63 13.26 -15.87
N PHE A 212 19.78 11.94 -15.91
CA PHE A 212 19.74 11.06 -14.75
C PHE A 212 20.95 10.13 -14.81
N ASP A 213 21.82 10.20 -13.80
CA ASP A 213 22.94 9.27 -13.65
C ASP A 213 22.52 8.16 -12.68
N LEU A 214 22.40 6.94 -13.20
CA LEU A 214 21.81 5.80 -12.52
C LEU A 214 22.83 4.68 -12.36
N PRO A 215 23.18 4.29 -11.12
CA PRO A 215 24.01 3.12 -10.90
C PRO A 215 23.25 1.84 -11.27
N LEU A 216 23.92 0.95 -12.01
CA LEU A 216 23.37 -0.34 -12.42
C LEU A 216 23.72 -1.44 -11.41
N ILE A 217 22.84 -2.43 -11.30
CA ILE A 217 23.13 -3.69 -10.60
C ILE A 217 23.46 -4.80 -11.58
N GLU A 218 24.19 -5.82 -11.16
CA GLU A 218 24.46 -7.00 -12.01
C GLU A 218 23.16 -7.63 -12.51
N GLY A 219 23.12 -7.93 -13.81
CA GLY A 219 21.95 -8.50 -14.49
C GLY A 219 20.96 -7.43 -14.97
N GLU A 220 19.66 -7.73 -14.84
CA GLU A 220 18.59 -6.94 -15.44
C GLU A 220 18.25 -5.68 -14.62
N ASN A 221 18.25 -4.54 -15.32
CA ASN A 221 17.90 -3.23 -14.79
C ASN A 221 16.73 -2.66 -15.61
N ASN A 222 15.53 -2.74 -15.05
CA ASN A 222 14.31 -2.19 -15.62
C ASN A 222 14.07 -0.80 -15.05
N ILE A 223 14.28 0.23 -15.86
CA ILE A 223 14.09 1.61 -15.47
C ILE A 223 12.74 2.09 -15.96
N SER A 224 11.98 2.76 -15.08
CA SER A 224 10.80 3.51 -15.47
C SER A 224 10.90 4.96 -15.04
N ILE A 225 10.47 5.86 -15.93
CA ILE A 225 10.49 7.31 -15.69
C ILE A 225 9.06 7.82 -15.90
N ASN A 226 8.51 8.46 -14.87
CA ASN A 226 7.24 9.17 -14.95
C ASN A 226 7.38 10.59 -14.37
N SER A 227 6.44 11.45 -14.73
CA SER A 227 6.36 12.83 -14.25
C SER A 227 4.91 13.20 -14.03
N ALA A 228 4.64 14.15 -13.14
CA ALA A 228 3.30 14.65 -12.95
C ALA A 228 3.13 16.07 -13.50
N SER A 229 1.88 16.50 -13.66
CA SER A 229 1.51 17.91 -13.80
C SER A 229 1.90 18.69 -12.54
N ARG A 230 1.99 20.02 -12.64
CA ARG A 230 2.46 20.86 -11.52
C ARG A 230 1.54 20.83 -10.30
N ASP A 231 0.24 20.67 -10.55
CA ASP A 231 -0.81 20.50 -9.53
C ASP A 231 -0.93 19.05 -9.02
N GLY A 232 -0.22 18.09 -9.63
CA GLY A 232 -0.29 16.67 -9.27
C GLY A 232 -1.59 15.96 -9.64
N SER A 233 -2.47 16.61 -10.41
CA SER A 233 -3.74 16.00 -10.85
C SER A 233 -3.53 14.90 -11.89
N TRP A 234 -2.41 14.92 -12.61
CA TRP A 234 -2.10 14.00 -13.70
C TRP A 234 -0.68 13.44 -13.62
N GLU A 235 -0.54 12.12 -13.65
CA GLU A 235 0.76 11.45 -13.88
C GLU A 235 0.89 11.03 -15.34
N SER A 236 2.07 11.18 -15.94
CA SER A 236 2.41 10.68 -17.28
C SER A 236 2.35 9.15 -17.35
N GLU A 237 2.16 8.61 -18.55
CA GLU A 237 2.48 7.19 -18.77
C GLU A 237 3.99 6.98 -18.50
N PRO A 238 4.37 5.95 -17.72
CA PRO A 238 5.77 5.67 -17.47
C PRO A 238 6.43 5.22 -18.76
N VAL A 239 7.58 5.82 -19.09
CA VAL A 239 8.43 5.30 -20.16
C VAL A 239 9.39 4.29 -19.56
N HIS A 240 9.47 3.12 -20.19
CA HIS A 240 10.31 2.02 -19.76
C HIS A 240 11.54 1.87 -20.64
N ILE A 241 12.68 1.59 -20.02
CA ILE A 241 13.91 1.19 -20.70
C ILE A 241 14.63 0.14 -19.85
N SER A 242 15.17 -0.88 -20.50
CA SER A 242 15.77 -2.03 -19.82
C SER A 242 17.20 -2.26 -20.30
N PHE A 243 18.08 -2.55 -19.34
CA PHE A 243 19.50 -2.84 -19.59
C PHE A 243 19.90 -4.14 -18.92
N ILE A 244 20.90 -4.80 -19.48
CA ILE A 244 21.65 -5.88 -18.84
C ILE A 244 23.04 -5.33 -18.51
N HIS A 245 23.39 -5.31 -17.24
CA HIS A 245 24.74 -5.01 -16.79
C HIS A 245 25.47 -6.32 -16.53
N THR A 246 26.59 -6.51 -17.22
CA THR A 246 27.32 -7.80 -17.22
C THR A 246 28.48 -7.84 -16.24
N GLU A 247 28.98 -6.68 -15.80
CA GLU A 247 30.08 -6.64 -14.86
C GLU A 247 29.62 -7.06 -13.46
N PRO A 248 30.40 -7.89 -12.76
CA PRO A 248 30.08 -8.28 -11.40
C PRO A 248 30.00 -7.06 -10.48
N THR A 249 28.90 -6.94 -9.75
CA THR A 249 28.80 -5.91 -8.72
C THR A 249 29.44 -6.35 -7.42
N GLU A 250 29.81 -5.39 -6.56
CA GLU A 250 30.22 -5.74 -5.21
C GLU A 250 29.12 -6.54 -4.52
N LYS A 251 29.46 -7.64 -3.83
CA LYS A 251 28.40 -8.44 -3.17
C LYS A 251 27.61 -7.59 -2.19
N SER A 252 26.30 -7.84 -2.13
CA SER A 252 25.36 -7.09 -1.30
C SER A 252 25.74 -7.06 0.18
N GLU A 253 25.50 -5.92 0.79
CA GLU A 253 25.47 -5.75 2.24
C GLU A 253 24.03 -5.76 2.76
N LEU A 254 23.89 -6.08 4.05
CA LEU A 254 22.62 -6.12 4.76
C LEU A 254 22.59 -5.02 5.81
N TYR A 255 21.62 -4.11 5.68
CA TYR A 255 21.33 -3.05 6.65
C TYR A 255 20.01 -3.36 7.35
N VAL A 256 20.04 -3.52 8.68
CA VAL A 256 18.84 -3.74 9.50
C VAL A 256 18.72 -2.64 10.53
N LEU A 257 17.61 -1.91 10.49
CA LEU A 257 17.22 -0.96 11.53
C LEU A 257 15.99 -1.51 12.25
N ALA A 258 16.16 -1.95 13.49
CA ALA A 258 15.06 -2.47 14.31
C ALA A 258 14.69 -1.47 15.41
N VAL A 259 13.42 -1.05 15.43
CA VAL A 259 12.90 -0.04 16.35
C VAL A 259 11.84 -0.68 17.23
N GLY A 260 11.99 -0.56 18.56
CA GLY A 260 11.05 -1.11 19.53
C GLY A 260 10.72 -0.10 20.62
N VAL A 261 9.43 0.14 20.89
CA VAL A 261 8.98 1.09 21.91
C VAL A 261 8.08 0.38 22.92
N ASN A 262 8.65 0.00 24.06
CA ASN A 262 7.88 -0.46 25.22
C ASN A 262 7.50 0.73 26.10
N LYS A 263 8.47 1.63 26.35
CA LYS A 263 8.30 2.75 27.26
C LYS A 263 8.04 4.01 26.46
N TYR A 264 6.89 4.64 26.69
CA TYR A 264 6.55 5.95 26.16
C TYR A 264 6.74 7.02 27.24
N THR A 265 6.83 8.28 26.81
CA THR A 265 6.88 9.43 27.75
C THR A 265 5.60 9.48 28.58
N ASP A 266 4.46 9.15 27.98
CA ASP A 266 3.22 8.86 28.70
C ASP A 266 3.12 7.37 29.02
N GLU A 267 3.36 7.01 30.29
CA GLU A 267 3.40 5.63 30.76
C GLU A 267 2.08 4.86 30.58
N ALA A 268 0.96 5.56 30.40
CA ALA A 268 -0.34 4.93 30.14
C ALA A 268 -0.38 4.14 28.82
N HIS A 269 0.61 4.33 27.95
CA HIS A 269 0.73 3.69 26.64
C HIS A 269 1.87 2.66 26.59
N ASN A 270 2.45 2.29 27.73
CA ASN A 270 3.55 1.32 27.75
C ASN A 270 3.12 -0.07 27.26
N LEU A 271 4.02 -0.72 26.52
CA LEU A 271 3.91 -2.08 25.98
C LEU A 271 4.93 -3.02 26.65
N LYS A 272 4.75 -4.34 26.51
CA LYS A 272 5.63 -5.34 27.14
C LYS A 272 6.70 -5.89 26.19
N TYR A 273 6.40 -6.12 24.91
CA TYR A 273 7.24 -6.94 24.02
C TYR A 273 7.75 -6.23 22.75
N ALA A 274 7.33 -5.01 22.43
CA ALA A 274 7.86 -4.28 21.27
C ALA A 274 9.40 -4.17 21.25
N VAL A 275 10.05 -4.04 22.41
CA VAL A 275 11.53 -4.10 22.52
C VAL A 275 12.07 -5.51 22.26
N ASN A 276 11.42 -6.55 22.80
CA ASN A 276 11.81 -7.94 22.57
C ASN A 276 11.68 -8.32 21.09
N ASP A 277 10.63 -7.86 20.44
CA ASP A 277 10.37 -8.07 19.01
C ASP A 277 11.48 -7.49 18.14
N ALA A 278 11.79 -6.20 18.34
CA ALA A 278 12.86 -5.52 17.61
C ALA A 278 14.23 -6.18 17.85
N ASP A 279 14.54 -6.53 19.11
CA ASP A 279 15.81 -7.16 19.47
C ASP A 279 15.95 -8.59 18.93
N ALA A 280 14.88 -9.39 18.92
CA ALA A 280 14.89 -10.74 18.39
C ALA A 280 15.15 -10.75 16.88
N ILE A 281 14.46 -9.89 16.10
CA ILE A 281 14.72 -9.74 14.67
C ILE A 281 16.17 -9.31 14.42
N ALA A 282 16.65 -8.29 15.16
CA ALA A 282 18.01 -7.80 15.06
C ALA A 282 19.05 -8.92 15.31
N LYS A 283 18.86 -9.73 16.35
CA LYS A 283 19.74 -10.86 16.69
C LYS A 283 19.78 -11.91 15.57
N VAL A 284 18.62 -12.28 15.02
CA VAL A 284 18.52 -13.28 13.94
C VAL A 284 19.25 -12.81 12.70
N PHE A 285 19.00 -11.59 12.24
CA PHE A 285 19.67 -11.04 11.07
C PHE A 285 21.15 -10.75 11.31
N ASN A 286 21.56 -10.40 12.52
CA ASN A 286 22.98 -10.25 12.84
C ASN A 286 23.71 -11.61 12.73
N LYS A 287 23.17 -12.65 13.38
CA LYS A 287 23.80 -13.98 13.40
C LYS A 287 23.77 -14.65 12.03
N ARG A 288 22.58 -14.83 11.46
CA ARG A 288 22.40 -15.56 10.19
C ARG A 288 22.71 -14.71 8.96
N GLY A 289 22.65 -13.39 9.10
CA GLY A 289 23.13 -12.49 8.06
C GLY A 289 24.63 -12.68 7.85
N ILE A 290 25.44 -12.86 8.89
CA ILE A 290 26.88 -13.09 8.74
C ILE A 290 27.14 -14.39 7.95
N GLU A 291 26.36 -15.44 8.21
CA GLU A 291 26.43 -16.72 7.47
C GLU A 291 26.01 -16.57 5.99
N SER A 292 25.13 -15.62 5.70
CA SER A 292 24.53 -15.41 4.36
C SER A 292 25.32 -14.43 3.50
N TYR A 293 25.78 -13.32 4.08
CA TYR A 293 26.43 -12.19 3.40
C TYR A 293 27.95 -12.12 3.65
N GLY A 294 28.43 -12.71 4.75
CA GLY A 294 29.82 -12.68 5.18
C GLY A 294 30.11 -11.64 6.26
N THR A 295 31.21 -11.83 7.00
CA THR A 295 31.65 -10.93 8.06
C THR A 295 31.96 -9.53 7.52
N GLY A 296 31.50 -8.50 8.23
CA GLY A 296 31.72 -7.08 7.87
C GLY A 296 30.73 -6.52 6.85
N ARG A 297 29.76 -7.31 6.38
CA ARG A 297 28.72 -6.90 5.41
C ARG A 297 27.32 -6.84 6.01
N VAL A 298 27.23 -6.92 7.34
CA VAL A 298 25.97 -6.97 8.08
C VAL A 298 26.00 -5.86 9.12
N HIS A 299 25.08 -4.91 8.95
CA HIS A 299 24.98 -3.69 9.74
C HIS A 299 23.64 -3.66 10.44
N VAL A 300 23.62 -4.08 11.70
CA VAL A 300 22.39 -4.12 12.51
C VAL A 300 22.43 -3.00 13.55
N GLN A 301 21.39 -2.17 13.56
CA GLN A 301 21.19 -1.11 14.54
C GLN A 301 19.84 -1.27 15.23
N THR A 302 19.83 -1.20 16.56
CA THR A 302 18.61 -1.18 17.37
C THR A 302 18.36 0.21 17.97
N LEU A 303 17.12 0.68 17.89
CA LEU A 303 16.62 1.87 18.59
C LEU A 303 15.49 1.43 19.51
N LEU A 304 15.78 1.38 20.81
CA LEU A 304 14.87 0.83 21.83
C LEU A 304 14.48 1.91 22.84
N ASP A 305 13.20 1.96 23.20
CA ASP A 305 12.62 2.88 24.19
C ASP A 305 13.08 4.34 23.98
N SER A 306 13.78 4.93 24.96
CA SER A 306 14.27 6.31 24.92
C SER A 306 15.13 6.66 23.70
N ARG A 307 15.68 5.65 22.99
CA ARG A 307 16.43 5.86 21.75
C ARG A 307 15.53 5.84 20.50
N ALA A 308 14.33 5.29 20.58
CA ALA A 308 13.34 5.19 19.50
C ALA A 308 12.52 6.48 19.32
N THR A 309 13.22 7.61 19.15
CA THR A 309 12.62 8.90 18.80
C THR A 309 12.55 9.07 17.29
N ALA A 310 11.59 9.85 16.78
CA ALA A 310 11.47 10.16 15.35
C ALA A 310 12.78 10.74 14.80
N ARG A 311 13.46 11.59 15.58
CA ARG A 311 14.77 12.17 15.23
C ARG A 311 15.87 11.11 15.11
N ASN A 312 15.94 10.15 16.01
CA ASN A 312 16.96 9.10 15.95
C ASN A 312 16.68 8.10 14.82
N ILE A 313 15.41 7.77 14.58
CA ILE A 313 14.98 6.96 13.43
C ILE A 313 15.40 7.65 12.13
N GLN A 314 15.11 8.95 11.99
CA GLN A 314 15.54 9.74 10.83
C GLN A 314 17.06 9.70 10.64
N ARG A 315 17.83 9.95 11.70
CA ARG A 315 19.30 9.94 11.64
C ARG A 315 19.87 8.59 11.23
N ALA A 316 19.30 7.49 11.74
CA ALA A 316 19.72 6.14 11.37
C ALA A 316 19.47 5.87 9.89
N ILE A 317 18.26 6.19 9.38
CA ILE A 317 17.93 6.02 7.96
C ILE A 317 18.81 6.90 7.07
N LEU A 318 19.05 8.16 7.45
CA LEU A 318 19.92 9.08 6.71
C LEU A 318 21.42 8.71 6.78
N LYS A 319 21.83 7.92 7.77
CA LYS A 319 23.17 7.33 7.80
C LYS A 319 23.26 6.21 6.79
N ILE A 320 22.31 5.26 6.83
CA ILE A 320 22.21 4.15 5.89
C ILE A 320 22.12 4.66 4.44
N SER A 321 21.35 5.73 4.19
CA SER A 321 21.21 6.31 2.85
C SER A 321 22.51 6.84 2.25
N LYS A 322 23.54 7.09 3.06
CA LYS A 322 24.86 7.56 2.60
C LYS A 322 25.84 6.40 2.36
N GLU A 323 25.58 5.24 2.94
CA GLU A 323 26.48 4.08 2.94
C GLU A 323 25.98 3.00 1.97
N ALA A 324 24.66 2.77 1.93
CA ALA A 324 24.05 1.73 1.13
C ALA A 324 24.13 1.99 -0.39
N LYS A 325 24.32 0.91 -1.14
CA LYS A 325 24.39 0.84 -2.59
C LYS A 325 23.13 0.19 -3.18
N PRO A 326 22.83 0.33 -4.48
CA PRO A 326 21.63 -0.22 -5.10
C PRO A 326 21.45 -1.73 -4.92
N GLN A 327 22.53 -2.50 -4.93
CA GLN A 327 22.48 -3.95 -4.75
C GLN A 327 22.28 -4.40 -3.29
N ASP A 328 22.33 -3.49 -2.31
CA ASP A 328 22.21 -3.83 -0.90
C ASP A 328 20.76 -4.14 -0.50
N ILE A 329 20.59 -4.66 0.72
CA ILE A 329 19.28 -4.95 1.31
C ILE A 329 19.09 -4.06 2.52
N PHE A 330 17.95 -3.38 2.58
CA PHE A 330 17.54 -2.56 3.70
C PHE A 330 16.28 -3.13 4.35
N ILE A 331 16.36 -3.44 5.64
CA ILE A 331 15.25 -3.91 6.46
C ILE A 331 14.99 -2.89 7.56
N LEU A 332 13.75 -2.41 7.64
CA LEU A 332 13.27 -1.59 8.75
C LEU A 332 12.16 -2.35 9.48
N THR A 333 12.30 -2.55 10.79
CA THR A 333 11.20 -3.04 11.63
C THR A 333 10.78 -1.99 12.64
N LEU A 334 9.47 -1.80 12.76
CA LEU A 334 8.83 -0.86 13.67
C LEU A 334 7.86 -1.64 14.55
N SER A 335 8.25 -1.83 15.81
CA SER A 335 7.45 -2.48 16.85
C SER A 335 6.99 -1.44 17.87
N GLY A 336 5.68 -1.33 18.09
CA GLY A 336 5.11 -0.34 19.01
C GLY A 336 3.65 0.03 18.69
N HIS A 337 3.26 1.27 18.95
CA HIS A 337 1.93 1.76 18.63
C HIS A 337 1.85 2.41 17.25
N GLY A 338 0.74 2.14 16.56
CA GLY A 338 0.37 2.78 15.31
C GLY A 338 -1.02 3.39 15.43
N ARG A 339 -1.28 4.50 14.74
CA ARG A 339 -2.61 5.13 14.75
C ARG A 339 -2.97 5.76 13.41
N MET A 340 -4.21 5.56 13.01
CA MET A 340 -4.82 6.25 11.87
C MET A 340 -5.47 7.53 12.35
N VAL A 341 -5.18 8.65 11.68
CA VAL A 341 -5.86 9.93 11.88
C VAL A 341 -6.23 10.49 10.51
N HIS A 342 -7.54 10.52 10.21
CA HIS A 342 -8.10 11.08 8.96
C HIS A 342 -7.31 10.61 7.72
N GLN A 343 -7.27 9.30 7.48
CA GLN A 343 -6.58 8.65 6.35
C GLN A 343 -5.04 8.65 6.35
N ARG A 344 -4.39 9.23 7.37
CA ARG A 344 -2.93 9.21 7.51
C ARG A 344 -2.52 8.28 8.64
N TYR A 345 -1.58 7.38 8.35
CA TYR A 345 -1.00 6.47 9.34
C TYR A 345 0.17 7.14 10.06
N PHE A 346 0.26 6.92 11.37
CA PHE A 346 1.34 7.39 12.22
C PHE A 346 1.90 6.24 13.04
N PHE A 347 3.22 6.07 13.05
CA PHE A 347 3.93 5.31 14.06
C PHE A 347 4.13 6.20 15.30
N LEU A 348 3.95 5.70 16.51
CA LEU A 348 4.15 6.47 17.73
C LEU A 348 5.57 6.21 18.27
N PRO A 349 6.49 7.19 18.20
CA PRO A 349 7.81 7.08 18.82
C PRO A 349 7.73 7.24 20.35
N HIS A 350 8.85 6.98 21.03
CA HIS A 350 8.98 7.12 22.50
C HIS A 350 8.48 8.45 23.07
N GLU A 351 8.63 9.54 22.33
CA GLU A 351 8.26 10.90 22.76
C GLU A 351 6.75 11.19 22.65
N PHE A 352 5.94 10.21 22.21
CA PHE A 352 4.49 10.35 22.23
C PHE A 352 3.98 10.59 23.64
N THR A 353 3.17 11.64 23.79
CA THR A 353 2.58 12.04 25.06
C THR A 353 1.15 12.53 24.83
N LEU A 354 0.20 12.04 25.63
CA LEU A 354 -1.15 12.58 25.70
C LEU A 354 -1.26 13.50 26.92
N VAL A 355 -1.42 14.81 26.72
CA VAL A 355 -1.41 15.79 27.82
C VAL A 355 -2.80 16.36 28.07
N GLY A 356 -3.28 16.28 29.31
CA GLY A 356 -4.49 16.98 29.79
C GLY A 356 -5.77 16.58 29.04
N LYS A 357 -6.49 17.56 28.49
CA LYS A 357 -7.72 17.36 27.69
C LYS A 357 -7.47 17.22 26.18
N GLN A 358 -6.21 17.10 25.75
CA GLN A 358 -5.88 16.97 24.33
C GLN A 358 -6.56 15.73 23.74
N SER A 359 -7.13 15.86 22.53
CA SER A 359 -7.69 14.69 21.87
C SER A 359 -6.54 13.75 21.43
N PRO A 360 -6.74 12.42 21.45
CA PRO A 360 -5.72 11.49 20.97
C PRO A 360 -5.27 11.74 19.52
N ASP A 361 -6.16 12.25 18.67
CA ASP A 361 -5.82 12.61 17.29
C ASP A 361 -4.90 13.83 17.20
N GLU A 362 -5.13 14.85 18.03
CA GLU A 362 -4.23 16.01 18.13
C GLU A 362 -2.85 15.61 18.65
N ALA A 363 -2.79 14.75 19.68
CA ALA A 363 -1.52 14.24 20.20
C ALA A 363 -0.77 13.43 19.14
N THR A 364 -1.48 12.60 18.38
CA THR A 364 -0.92 11.82 17.28
C THR A 364 -0.36 12.70 16.17
N ARG A 365 -1.09 13.74 15.76
CA ARG A 365 -0.58 14.70 14.75
C ARG A 365 0.66 15.45 15.23
N ARG A 366 0.77 15.69 16.55
CA ARG A 366 1.86 16.46 17.15
C ARG A 366 3.13 15.64 17.39
N TYR A 367 3.00 14.43 17.91
CA TYR A 367 4.13 13.61 18.37
C TYR A 367 4.34 12.33 17.55
N GLY A 368 3.35 11.90 16.79
CA GLY A 368 3.46 10.73 15.92
C GLY A 368 4.39 11.00 14.73
N LEU A 369 5.06 9.94 14.27
CA LEU A 369 5.83 9.91 13.04
C LEU A 369 4.91 9.51 11.88
N PRO A 370 4.59 10.41 10.95
CA PRO A 370 3.72 10.08 9.83
C PRO A 370 4.38 9.14 8.82
N SER A 371 3.61 8.21 8.24
CA SER A 371 4.13 7.23 7.28
C SER A 371 4.72 7.86 6.02
N ASP A 372 4.11 8.92 5.49
CA ASP A 372 4.59 9.68 4.32
C ASP A 372 5.89 10.45 4.61
N VAL A 373 6.10 10.89 5.85
CA VAL A 373 7.39 11.47 6.27
C VAL A 373 8.46 10.39 6.32
N LEU A 374 8.15 9.23 6.91
CA LEU A 374 9.04 8.07 6.94
C LEU A 374 9.37 7.56 5.53
N GLU A 375 8.38 7.52 4.64
CA GLU A 375 8.50 7.21 3.22
C GLU A 375 9.55 8.11 2.55
N SER A 376 9.50 9.42 2.81
CA SER A 376 10.48 10.39 2.27
C SER A 376 11.92 10.12 2.71
N TRP A 377 12.12 9.52 3.89
CA TRP A 377 13.44 9.14 4.37
C TRP A 377 13.90 7.83 3.74
N ILE A 378 13.01 6.85 3.60
CA ILE A 378 13.31 5.55 2.98
C ILE A 378 13.59 5.68 1.48
N ASN A 379 12.93 6.62 0.80
CA ASN A 379 13.19 6.95 -0.60
C ASN A 379 14.59 7.50 -0.85
N GLN A 380 15.28 7.98 0.20
CA GLN A 380 16.69 8.40 0.09
C GLN A 380 17.66 7.21 0.15
N VAL A 381 17.23 6.05 0.65
CA VAL A 381 18.07 4.84 0.71
C VAL A 381 18.21 4.26 -0.71
N PRO A 382 19.42 4.15 -1.28
CA PRO A 382 19.61 3.69 -2.66
C PRO A 382 19.28 2.21 -2.89
N ALA A 383 19.31 1.39 -1.84
CA ALA A 383 19.07 -0.05 -1.92
C ALA A 383 17.77 -0.38 -2.66
N LEU A 384 17.85 -1.21 -3.70
CA LEU A 384 16.69 -1.61 -4.48
C LEU A 384 15.82 -2.63 -3.76
N LYS A 385 16.41 -3.36 -2.79
CA LYS A 385 15.76 -4.41 -2.00
C LYS A 385 15.41 -3.84 -0.62
N LYS A 386 14.15 -3.45 -0.44
CA LYS A 386 13.65 -2.82 0.80
C LYS A 386 12.53 -3.66 1.43
N ILE A 387 12.67 -3.96 2.72
CA ILE A 387 11.65 -4.67 3.51
C ILE A 387 11.27 -3.82 4.72
N ILE A 388 9.98 -3.51 4.86
CA ILE A 388 9.48 -2.71 5.98
C ILE A 388 8.44 -3.52 6.75
N VAL A 389 8.67 -3.74 8.04
CA VAL A 389 7.78 -4.48 8.94
C VAL A 389 7.14 -3.49 9.91
N TYR A 390 5.81 -3.39 9.87
CA TYR A 390 5.03 -2.64 10.85
C TYR A 390 4.35 -3.63 11.80
N ASP A 391 5.05 -3.99 12.87
CA ASP A 391 4.46 -4.76 13.98
C ASP A 391 3.85 -3.80 15.01
N THR A 392 2.84 -3.08 14.55
CA THR A 392 2.20 -2.06 15.35
C THR A 392 0.84 -2.47 15.83
N CYS A 393 0.60 -2.28 17.12
CA CYS A 393 -0.71 -2.34 17.69
C CYS A 393 -1.49 -1.07 17.33
N GLN A 394 -2.65 -1.18 16.66
CA GLN A 394 -3.48 0.00 16.40
C GLN A 394 -4.17 0.46 17.69
N SER A 395 -3.47 1.21 18.55
CA SER A 395 -4.00 1.67 19.84
C SER A 395 -5.14 2.68 19.66
N GLY A 396 -6.37 2.16 19.63
CA GLY A 396 -7.61 2.91 19.81
C GLY A 396 -8.08 2.94 21.26
N GLY A 397 -7.16 3.03 22.23
CA GLY A 397 -7.47 2.95 23.65
C GLY A 397 -8.55 3.95 24.11
N ALA A 398 -9.54 3.41 24.83
CA ALA A 398 -10.53 4.07 25.69
C ALA A 398 -11.65 4.97 25.09
N VAL A 399 -11.78 5.13 23.76
CA VAL A 399 -12.98 5.74 23.13
C VAL A 399 -13.68 4.74 22.19
N ALA A 400 -13.68 3.47 22.56
CA ALA A 400 -14.24 2.36 21.79
C ALA A 400 -15.68 1.98 22.24
N GLN A 401 -16.50 2.96 22.64
CA GLN A 401 -17.93 2.72 22.91
C GLN A 401 -18.84 2.93 21.69
N THR A 402 -18.36 3.57 20.63
CA THR A 402 -19.12 3.70 19.39
C THR A 402 -18.65 2.64 18.41
N ARG A 403 -19.51 1.63 18.14
CA ARG A 403 -19.36 0.61 17.09
C ARG A 403 -19.33 1.16 15.65
N MET A 404 -19.05 2.45 15.49
CA MET A 404 -19.00 3.15 14.21
C MET A 404 -17.61 3.76 14.04
N THR A 405 -17.08 3.70 12.81
CA THR A 405 -15.94 4.47 12.28
C THR A 405 -14.50 4.05 12.67
N ARG A 406 -14.07 2.84 12.30
CA ARG A 406 -12.71 2.68 11.75
C ARG A 406 -12.79 1.88 10.46
N ASN A 407 -12.57 2.57 9.36
CA ASN A 407 -12.62 1.99 8.03
C ASN A 407 -11.28 1.24 7.78
N PRO A 408 -11.26 -0.11 7.73
CA PRO A 408 -10.02 -0.90 7.53
C PRO A 408 -9.32 -0.55 6.21
N PHE A 409 -10.08 0.03 5.27
CA PHE A 409 -9.57 0.42 3.98
C PHE A 409 -8.68 1.68 4.04
N GLU A 410 -8.85 2.59 5.00
CA GLU A 410 -7.94 3.75 5.12
C GLU A 410 -6.50 3.33 5.40
N PHE A 411 -6.33 2.29 6.22
CA PHE A 411 -5.02 1.68 6.48
C PHE A 411 -4.46 1.07 5.20
N GLN A 412 -5.25 0.30 4.46
CA GLN A 412 -4.84 -0.28 3.18
C GLN A 412 -4.41 0.78 2.16
N ARG A 413 -5.13 1.90 2.06
CA ARG A 413 -4.79 3.02 1.16
C ARG A 413 -3.42 3.61 1.50
N ALA A 414 -3.16 3.87 2.78
CA ALA A 414 -1.91 4.47 3.23
C ALA A 414 -0.70 3.61 2.86
N PHE A 415 -0.80 2.29 3.02
CA PHE A 415 0.28 1.37 2.72
C PHE A 415 0.40 1.00 1.24
N GLU A 416 -0.69 0.99 0.46
CA GLU A 416 -0.60 0.90 -1.01
C GLU A 416 0.12 2.10 -1.62
N ASN A 417 -0.18 3.31 -1.13
CA ASN A 417 0.54 4.52 -1.55
C ASN A 417 2.01 4.46 -1.18
N PHE A 418 2.32 4.05 0.06
CA PHE A 418 3.69 3.86 0.51
C PHE A 418 4.42 2.84 -0.38
N ARG A 419 3.85 1.64 -0.57
CA ARG A 419 4.40 0.55 -1.40
C ARG A 419 4.71 1.03 -2.81
N ARG A 420 3.76 1.69 -3.48
CA ARG A 420 3.94 2.23 -4.83
C ARG A 420 4.99 3.32 -4.88
N SER A 421 5.13 4.10 -3.81
CA SER A 421 6.08 5.21 -3.77
C SER A 421 7.50 4.76 -3.45
N THR A 422 7.70 3.77 -2.59
CA THR A 422 9.04 3.28 -2.23
C THR A 422 9.53 2.13 -3.08
N GLY A 423 8.64 1.30 -3.61
CA GLY A 423 8.94 -0.01 -4.17
C GLY A 423 9.57 -0.92 -3.12
N SER A 424 8.75 -1.38 -2.18
CA SER A 424 9.21 -2.15 -1.04
C SER A 424 8.27 -3.31 -0.74
N PHE A 425 8.78 -4.30 -0.04
CA PHE A 425 8.01 -5.37 0.56
C PHE A 425 7.59 -4.91 1.95
N ILE A 426 6.30 -4.73 2.18
CA ILE A 426 5.76 -4.24 3.44
C ILE A 426 4.82 -5.29 4.02
N ILE A 427 4.96 -5.58 5.30
CA ILE A 427 4.00 -6.36 6.06
C ILE A 427 3.54 -5.52 7.25
N ALA A 428 2.23 -5.45 7.46
CA ALA A 428 1.67 -4.65 8.53
C ALA A 428 0.49 -5.36 9.21
N ALA A 429 0.45 -5.29 10.53
CA ALA A 429 -0.69 -5.76 11.31
C ALA A 429 -1.88 -4.78 11.16
N ALA A 430 -2.96 -5.24 10.53
CA ALA A 430 -4.03 -4.36 10.04
C ALA A 430 -5.29 -4.29 10.93
N THR A 431 -5.36 -5.09 12.00
CA THR A 431 -6.62 -5.31 12.72
C THR A 431 -6.74 -4.48 14.00
N ALA A 432 -7.90 -3.82 14.13
CA ALA A 432 -8.36 -3.05 15.27
C ALA A 432 -9.06 -3.93 16.33
N SER A 433 -8.64 -5.19 16.50
CA SER A 433 -9.06 -5.93 17.70
C SER A 433 -8.60 -5.11 18.91
N LYS A 434 -9.41 -5.08 19.97
CA LYS A 434 -9.17 -4.26 21.17
C LYS A 434 -7.75 -4.37 21.72
N ASN A 435 -7.10 -5.46 21.40
CA ASN A 435 -5.75 -5.78 21.72
C ASN A 435 -5.10 -6.26 20.41
N ALA A 436 -4.05 -5.61 19.94
CA ALA A 436 -3.07 -6.33 19.13
C ALA A 436 -2.23 -7.06 20.17
N GLU A 437 -2.47 -8.37 20.23
CA GLU A 437 -2.18 -9.11 21.43
C GLU A 437 -0.74 -9.59 21.41
N GLU A 438 0.07 -8.88 22.18
CA GLU A 438 1.26 -9.40 22.82
C GLU A 438 0.94 -10.76 23.47
N ILE A 439 1.47 -11.86 22.90
CA ILE A 439 1.28 -13.20 23.43
C ILE A 439 2.28 -13.43 24.54
N GLU A 440 1.82 -13.32 25.78
CA GLU A 440 2.65 -13.42 26.99
C GLU A 440 3.39 -14.75 27.05
N GLU A 441 2.77 -15.85 26.61
CA GLU A 441 3.40 -17.17 26.53
C GLU A 441 4.51 -17.24 25.47
N LEU A 442 4.44 -16.39 24.45
CA LEU A 442 5.41 -16.32 23.36
C LEU A 442 6.45 -15.20 23.55
N GLU A 443 6.20 -14.27 24.48
CA GLU A 443 7.02 -13.07 24.75
C GLU A 443 7.24 -12.18 23.52
N HIS A 444 6.30 -12.23 22.57
CA HIS A 444 6.38 -11.56 21.27
C HIS A 444 5.00 -11.11 20.79
N GLY A 445 4.97 -10.08 19.94
CA GLY A 445 3.82 -9.80 19.09
C GLY A 445 3.56 -10.96 18.11
N ALA A 446 2.30 -11.27 17.81
CA ALA A 446 1.93 -12.39 16.93
C ALA A 446 2.60 -12.32 15.54
N LEU A 447 2.74 -11.10 14.98
CA LEU A 447 3.43 -10.88 13.71
C LEU A 447 4.93 -11.15 13.83
N THR A 448 5.63 -10.53 14.79
CA THR A 448 7.06 -10.79 14.98
C THR A 448 7.34 -12.26 15.28
N TYR A 449 6.55 -12.91 16.13
CA TYR A 449 6.69 -14.34 16.39
C TYR A 449 6.56 -15.18 15.11
N SER A 450 5.58 -14.88 14.26
CA SER A 450 5.38 -15.58 12.99
C SER A 450 6.54 -15.35 12.00
N LEU A 451 7.08 -14.13 11.96
CA LEU A 451 8.26 -13.79 11.16
C LEU A 451 9.51 -14.53 11.66
N LEU A 452 9.73 -14.60 12.98
CA LEU A 452 10.82 -15.35 13.59
C LEU A 452 10.67 -16.85 13.33
N ALA A 453 9.45 -17.38 13.44
CA ALA A 453 9.13 -18.77 13.12
C ALA A 453 9.44 -19.10 11.67
N GLY A 454 9.06 -18.27 10.69
CA GLY A 454 9.40 -18.50 9.28
C GLY A 454 10.91 -18.60 9.05
N LEU A 455 11.69 -17.88 9.85
CA LEU A 455 13.15 -17.94 9.88
C LEU A 455 13.70 -19.12 10.70
N GLY A 456 12.88 -19.95 11.35
CA GLY A 456 13.34 -21.01 12.26
C GLY A 456 14.04 -20.47 13.50
N ALA A 457 13.61 -19.30 13.96
CA ALA A 457 14.18 -18.57 15.09
C ALA A 457 13.19 -18.36 16.25
N ALA A 458 11.98 -18.92 16.16
CA ALA A 458 11.08 -19.01 17.31
C ALA A 458 11.73 -19.91 18.39
N ASP A 459 11.81 -19.40 19.62
CA ASP A 459 12.46 -20.08 20.76
C ASP A 459 11.48 -20.95 21.57
N ARG A 460 10.17 -20.66 21.45
CA ARG A 460 9.08 -21.30 22.20
C ARG A 460 7.78 -21.38 21.39
N GLY A 461 6.75 -21.94 22.00
CA GLY A 461 5.41 -21.99 21.43
C GLY A 461 5.22 -23.00 20.29
N PRO A 462 4.05 -22.98 19.63
CA PRO A 462 3.65 -24.00 18.66
C PRO A 462 4.53 -24.02 17.40
N PHE A 463 5.25 -22.93 17.09
CA PHE A 463 6.07 -22.81 15.89
C PHE A 463 7.57 -22.88 16.14
N LYS A 464 8.01 -23.27 17.34
CA LYS A 464 9.43 -23.43 17.67
C LYS A 464 10.22 -24.28 16.66
N ASN A 465 9.58 -25.34 16.15
CA ASN A 465 10.17 -26.27 15.18
C ASN A 465 9.62 -26.08 13.76
N ARG A 466 8.95 -24.95 13.49
CA ARG A 466 8.53 -24.58 12.13
C ARG A 466 9.53 -23.60 11.54
N ASN A 467 9.69 -23.66 10.23
CA ASN A 467 10.44 -22.75 9.39
C ASN A 467 9.96 -22.88 7.94
N ILE A 468 10.40 -21.96 7.10
CA ILE A 468 10.15 -22.03 5.66
C ILE A 468 11.08 -23.07 5.06
N GLU A 469 10.49 -24.05 4.38
CA GLU A 469 11.22 -24.98 3.54
C GLU A 469 11.69 -24.26 2.27
N SER A 470 13.00 -24.25 2.03
CA SER A 470 13.57 -23.65 0.84
C SER A 470 14.02 -24.72 -0.15
N LYS A 471 13.61 -24.57 -1.42
CA LYS A 471 14.03 -25.47 -2.51
C LYS A 471 15.51 -25.35 -2.87
N ASN A 472 16.15 -24.21 -2.58
CA ASN A 472 17.50 -23.88 -3.02
C ASN A 472 18.42 -23.44 -1.87
N GLY A 473 18.03 -23.70 -0.62
CA GLY A 473 18.80 -23.30 0.56
C GLY A 473 18.69 -21.80 0.90
N LEU A 474 17.85 -21.01 0.21
CA LEU A 474 17.66 -19.58 0.44
C LEU A 474 16.19 -19.25 0.73
N ILE A 475 15.94 -18.50 1.80
CA ILE A 475 14.62 -17.99 2.13
C ILE A 475 14.36 -16.76 1.27
N GLN A 476 13.25 -16.77 0.52
CA GLN A 476 12.80 -15.62 -0.27
C GLN A 476 11.95 -14.67 0.58
N VAL A 477 11.99 -13.37 0.27
CA VAL A 477 11.14 -12.37 0.96
C VAL A 477 9.65 -12.68 0.84
N ASN A 478 9.17 -13.12 -0.34
CA ASN A 478 7.76 -13.47 -0.51
C ASN A 478 7.35 -14.64 0.39
N ASP A 479 8.13 -15.73 0.39
CA ASP A 479 7.87 -16.88 1.24
C ASP A 479 7.89 -16.48 2.73
N TRP A 480 8.79 -15.57 3.11
CA TRP A 480 8.87 -15.07 4.48
C TRP A 480 7.65 -14.27 4.92
N LEU A 481 7.21 -13.31 4.11
CA LEU A 481 6.04 -12.49 4.44
C LEU A 481 4.74 -13.30 4.32
N GLN A 482 4.64 -14.20 3.35
CA GLN A 482 3.49 -15.09 3.18
C GLN A 482 3.37 -16.06 4.36
N PHE A 483 4.46 -16.67 4.80
CA PHE A 483 4.46 -17.53 5.99
C PHE A 483 3.90 -16.79 7.19
N ALA A 484 4.35 -15.56 7.44
CA ALA A 484 3.81 -14.75 8.53
C ALA A 484 2.32 -14.45 8.33
N GLN A 485 1.90 -14.10 7.12
CA GLN A 485 0.50 -13.81 6.80
C GLN A 485 -0.45 -14.96 7.10
N GLU A 486 -0.07 -16.17 6.70
CA GLU A 486 -0.89 -17.38 6.90
C GLU A 486 -0.96 -17.77 8.39
N ASN A 487 0.11 -17.55 9.14
CA ASN A 487 0.26 -18.07 10.49
C ASN A 487 -0.20 -17.10 11.59
N VAL A 488 -0.22 -15.78 11.36
CA VAL A 488 -0.72 -14.81 12.37
C VAL A 488 -2.19 -15.06 12.71
N SER A 489 -3.05 -15.24 11.70
CA SER A 489 -4.48 -15.48 11.92
C SER A 489 -4.72 -16.77 12.73
N LEU A 490 -3.95 -17.82 12.43
CA LEU A 490 -4.01 -19.08 13.16
C LEU A 490 -3.61 -18.88 14.63
N LEU A 491 -2.49 -18.20 14.89
CA LEU A 491 -2.01 -17.95 16.26
C LEU A 491 -3.01 -17.17 17.10
N THR A 492 -3.48 -16.03 16.60
CA THR A 492 -4.36 -15.19 17.42
C THR A 492 -5.71 -15.86 17.66
N LYS A 493 -6.19 -16.65 16.70
CA LYS A 493 -7.40 -17.46 16.89
C LYS A 493 -7.20 -18.51 17.98
N THR A 494 -6.02 -19.12 18.05
CA THR A 494 -5.70 -20.11 19.09
C THR A 494 -5.57 -19.49 20.48
N TYR A 495 -4.85 -18.37 20.62
CA TYR A 495 -4.57 -17.78 21.93
C TYR A 495 -5.72 -16.90 22.46
N TYR A 496 -6.49 -16.26 21.57
CA TYR A 496 -7.46 -15.23 21.97
C TYR A 496 -8.87 -15.44 21.42
N GLY A 497 -9.07 -16.46 20.59
CA GLY A 497 -10.36 -16.72 19.95
C GLY A 497 -10.75 -15.68 18.89
N THR A 498 -9.87 -14.74 18.54
CA THR A 498 -10.11 -13.73 17.49
C THR A 498 -9.02 -13.76 16.42
N GLU A 499 -9.41 -13.52 15.17
CA GLU A 499 -8.49 -13.53 14.03
C GLU A 499 -7.88 -12.13 13.83
N GLN A 500 -6.56 -12.04 13.97
CA GLN A 500 -5.76 -10.90 13.57
C GLN A 500 -5.35 -11.12 12.10
N ARG A 501 -5.65 -10.15 11.26
CA ARG A 501 -5.20 -10.15 9.87
C ARG A 501 -4.00 -9.23 9.70
N VAL A 502 -3.05 -9.70 8.91
CA VAL A 502 -1.91 -8.91 8.45
C VAL A 502 -2.01 -8.77 6.93
N THR A 503 -1.60 -7.61 6.44
CA THR A 503 -1.62 -7.32 5.01
C THR A 503 -0.19 -7.27 4.52
N VAL A 504 0.08 -8.02 3.45
CA VAL A 504 1.34 -8.00 2.72
C VAL A 504 1.16 -7.16 1.47
N PHE A 505 2.11 -6.26 1.26
CA PHE A 505 2.17 -5.29 0.18
C PHE A 505 3.51 -5.49 -0.51
N SER A 506 3.53 -6.01 -1.72
CA SER A 506 4.78 -6.30 -2.46
C SER A 506 4.87 -5.51 -3.77
N GLU A 507 6.06 -5.00 -4.08
CA GLU A 507 6.40 -4.40 -5.38
C GLU A 507 7.77 -4.92 -5.79
N GLY A 508 7.91 -5.32 -7.06
CA GLY A 508 9.15 -5.83 -7.60
C GLY A 508 9.30 -7.35 -7.50
N ARG A 509 10.47 -7.86 -7.88
CA ARG A 509 10.77 -9.29 -7.87
C ARG A 509 11.22 -9.72 -6.47
N SER A 510 10.79 -10.92 -6.05
CA SER A 510 11.27 -11.54 -4.83
C SER A 510 12.79 -11.76 -4.87
N PHE A 511 13.44 -11.66 -3.72
CA PHE A 511 14.88 -11.84 -3.56
C PHE A 511 15.21 -12.61 -2.28
N PRO A 512 16.37 -13.28 -2.21
CA PRO A 512 16.80 -14.01 -1.03
C PRO A 512 17.20 -13.08 0.12
N ILE A 513 16.79 -13.41 1.34
CA ILE A 513 17.06 -12.62 2.56
C ILE A 513 18.03 -13.29 3.52
N LEU A 514 18.02 -14.63 3.62
CA LEU A 514 18.88 -15.44 4.48
C LEU A 514 18.99 -16.84 3.89
N LYS A 515 20.06 -17.58 4.21
CA LYS A 515 20.11 -19.03 3.99
C LYS A 515 19.09 -19.76 4.87
N SER A 516 18.42 -20.78 4.37
CA SER A 516 17.51 -21.61 5.18
C SER A 516 18.30 -22.45 6.21
N LYS A 517 17.65 -22.82 7.31
CA LYS A 517 18.19 -23.87 8.18
C LYS A 517 17.94 -25.21 7.49
N GLU A 518 18.99 -25.97 7.20
CA GLU A 518 18.84 -27.39 6.89
C GLU A 518 18.37 -28.12 8.15
N PHE A 519 17.40 -29.01 8.02
CA PHE A 519 17.13 -29.99 9.07
C PHE A 519 18.32 -30.96 9.05
N GLU A 520 19.15 -30.95 10.09
CA GLU A 520 19.93 -32.16 10.37
C GLU A 520 18.91 -33.26 10.71
N PRO A 521 18.90 -34.39 9.96
CA PRO A 521 17.89 -35.43 10.07
C PRO A 521 17.87 -36.14 11.44
#